data_AF-A0A967UJZ4-F1
#
_entry.id   AF-A0A967UJZ4-F1
#
_cell.length_a   1.000
_cell.length_b   1.000
_cell.length_c   1.000
_cell.angle_alpha   90.00
_cell.angle_beta   90.00
_cell.angle_gamma   90.00
#
_symmetry.space_group_name_H-M   'P 1'
#
loop_
_entity.id
_entity.type
_entity.pdbx_description
1 polymer ?
#
loop_
_entity_poly.entity_id
_entity_poly.type
_entity_poly.pdbx_seq_one_letter_code
_entity_poly.pdbx_strand_id
1 'polypeptide(L)'
;ASALLGVTFGPFALFNALTRSLPGPLITFGIDAMIDTFRFLGIDVADTAKLAEQAMAMLLSFVLGALSGPILLLILRRRQGPDARLVGTAFGTAVGLIAGALVANFGREQVSVFLEAGWALLAGAAWGAVLGSALSRLGPAEGVALEAQEDTAEVEVLSRRQF
;
A
#
# COMPACT_ATOMS: atom_id res chain seq x y z
N ALA A 1 3.64 12.26 -21.53
CA ALA A 1 4.66 12.79 -20.60
C ALA A 1 5.90 11.88 -20.53
N SER A 2 5.76 10.58 -20.20
CA SER A 2 6.91 9.67 -20.03
C SER A 2 7.76 9.44 -21.29
N ALA A 3 7.13 9.35 -22.46
CA ALA A 3 7.83 9.22 -23.75
C ALA A 3 8.72 10.45 -24.10
N LEU A 4 8.40 11.64 -23.58
CA LEU A 4 9.15 12.87 -23.84
C LEU A 4 10.40 12.99 -22.97
N LEU A 5 10.45 12.28 -21.84
CA LEU A 5 11.56 12.29 -20.90
C LEU A 5 12.43 11.03 -21.01
N GLY A 6 12.09 10.11 -21.93
CA GLY A 6 12.77 8.82 -22.06
C GLY A 6 12.66 7.96 -20.80
N VAL A 7 11.66 8.21 -19.93
CA VAL A 7 11.48 7.50 -18.67
C VAL A 7 10.45 6.40 -18.83
N THR A 8 10.78 5.22 -18.30
CA THR A 8 9.83 4.12 -18.23
C THR A 8 8.72 4.49 -17.24
N PHE A 9 7.50 4.09 -17.58
CA PHE A 9 6.35 4.31 -16.70
C PHE A 9 6.60 3.63 -15.35
N GLY A 10 6.60 4.40 -14.25
CA GLY A 10 7.02 3.92 -12.92
C GLY A 10 6.40 2.59 -12.48
N PRO A 11 5.07 2.37 -12.60
CA PRO A 11 4.45 1.09 -12.32
C PRO A 11 5.02 -0.08 -13.15
N PHE A 12 5.36 0.16 -14.42
CA PHE A 12 5.95 -0.84 -15.29
C PHE A 12 7.39 -1.17 -14.87
N ALA A 13 8.19 -0.16 -14.48
CA ALA A 13 9.53 -0.38 -13.95
C ALA A 13 9.50 -1.25 -12.67
N LEU A 14 8.58 -0.95 -11.75
CA LEU A 14 8.37 -1.75 -10.55
C LEU A 14 7.89 -3.17 -10.88
N PHE A 15 6.92 -3.32 -11.79
CA PHE A 15 6.44 -4.62 -12.25
C PHE A 15 7.57 -5.48 -12.81
N ASN A 16 8.38 -4.92 -13.71
CA ASN A 16 9.53 -5.61 -14.32
C ASN A 16 10.59 -6.00 -13.28
N ALA A 17 10.81 -5.16 -12.26
CA ALA A 17 11.70 -5.51 -11.16
C ALA A 17 11.12 -6.65 -10.30
N LEU A 18 9.82 -6.65 -10.04
CA LEU A 18 9.14 -7.68 -9.25
C LEU A 18 9.08 -9.03 -9.98
N THR A 19 8.80 -9.06 -11.28
CA THR A 19 8.83 -10.31 -12.06
C THR A 19 10.23 -10.93 -12.13
N ARG A 20 11.28 -10.21 -11.75
CA ARG A 20 12.65 -10.73 -11.67
C ARG A 20 13.08 -11.13 -10.26
N SER A 21 12.36 -10.67 -9.23
CA SER A 21 12.65 -10.98 -7.83
C SER A 21 11.73 -12.04 -7.23
N LEU A 22 10.55 -12.26 -7.82
CA LEU A 22 9.58 -13.23 -7.35
C LEU A 22 9.91 -14.67 -7.81
N PRO A 23 9.50 -15.71 -7.06
CA PRO A 23 9.61 -17.10 -7.50
C PRO A 23 8.83 -17.34 -8.79
N GLY A 24 9.42 -18.13 -9.71
CA GLY A 24 8.82 -18.47 -11.00
C GLY A 24 7.34 -18.88 -10.93
N PRO A 25 6.91 -19.78 -10.02
CA PRO A 25 5.51 -20.21 -9.91
C PRO A 25 4.51 -19.08 -9.64
N LEU A 26 4.91 -18.04 -8.92
CA LEU A 26 4.03 -16.92 -8.61
C LEU A 26 3.82 -16.02 -9.83
N ILE A 27 4.88 -15.85 -10.62
CA ILE A 27 4.83 -15.07 -11.86
C ILE A 27 3.99 -15.80 -12.91
N THR A 28 4.20 -17.11 -13.07
CA THR A 28 3.42 -17.92 -14.01
C THR A 28 1.96 -17.92 -13.64
N PHE A 29 1.60 -18.08 -12.36
CA PHE A 29 0.22 -17.97 -11.90
C PHE A 29 -0.41 -16.63 -12.30
N GLY A 30 0.29 -15.51 -12.11
CA GLY A 30 -0.21 -14.18 -12.48
C GLY A 30 -0.40 -14.01 -13.99
N ILE A 31 0.54 -14.51 -14.79
CA ILE A 31 0.46 -14.49 -16.26
C ILE A 31 -0.68 -15.38 -16.75
N ASP A 32 -0.83 -16.60 -16.21
CA ASP A 32 -1.89 -17.54 -16.58
C ASP A 32 -3.27 -16.94 -16.25
N ALA A 33 -3.43 -16.36 -15.06
CA ALA A 33 -4.67 -15.67 -14.67
C ALA A 33 -5.01 -14.50 -15.60
N MET A 34 -4.02 -13.73 -16.04
CA MET A 34 -4.21 -12.65 -17.02
C MET A 34 -4.65 -13.22 -18.38
N ILE A 35 -3.95 -14.25 -18.88
CA ILE A 35 -4.26 -14.90 -20.16
C ILE A 35 -5.69 -15.46 -20.13
N ASP A 36 -6.07 -16.17 -19.07
CA ASP A 36 -7.40 -16.75 -18.92
C ASP A 36 -8.48 -15.67 -18.84
N THR A 37 -8.22 -14.56 -18.14
CA THR A 37 -9.14 -13.41 -18.09
C THR A 37 -9.34 -12.81 -19.48
N PHE A 38 -8.26 -12.63 -20.25
CA PHE A 38 -8.34 -12.03 -21.59
C PHE A 38 -9.07 -12.95 -22.56
N ARG A 39 -8.76 -14.26 -22.52
CA ARG A 39 -9.49 -15.28 -23.30
C ARG A 39 -10.97 -15.34 -22.94
N PHE A 40 -11.31 -15.25 -21.65
CA PHE A 40 -12.69 -15.19 -21.18
C PHE A 40 -13.45 -13.98 -21.74
N LEU A 41 -12.77 -12.83 -21.85
CA LEU A 41 -13.32 -11.61 -22.44
C LEU A 41 -13.31 -11.61 -23.98
N GLY A 42 -12.83 -12.67 -24.63
CA GLY A 42 -12.72 -12.77 -26.09
C GLY A 42 -11.64 -11.87 -26.70
N ILE A 43 -10.67 -11.44 -25.88
CA ILE A 43 -9.56 -10.57 -26.30
C ILE A 43 -8.40 -11.44 -26.78
N ASP A 44 -7.87 -11.14 -27.97
CA ASP A 44 -6.63 -11.78 -28.44
C ASP A 44 -5.43 -11.29 -27.62
N VAL A 45 -4.82 -12.22 -26.91
CA VAL A 45 -3.66 -11.98 -26.04
C VAL A 45 -2.42 -11.61 -26.86
N ALA A 46 -2.26 -12.16 -28.07
CA ALA A 46 -1.09 -11.89 -28.90
C ALA A 46 -1.06 -10.41 -29.34
N ASP A 47 -2.20 -9.90 -29.78
CA ASP A 47 -2.34 -8.52 -30.26
C ASP A 47 -2.37 -7.49 -29.11
N THR A 48 -2.74 -7.92 -27.90
CA THR A 48 -2.89 -7.04 -26.73
C THR A 48 -1.83 -7.26 -25.65
N ALA A 49 -0.80 -8.07 -25.90
CA ALA A 49 0.21 -8.44 -24.91
C ALA A 49 0.80 -7.22 -24.18
N LYS A 50 1.13 -6.15 -24.91
CA LYS A 50 1.71 -4.95 -24.30
C LYS A 50 0.72 -4.19 -23.41
N LEU A 51 -0.54 -4.14 -23.83
CA LEU A 51 -1.61 -3.55 -23.02
C LEU A 51 -1.84 -4.39 -21.75
N ALA A 52 -1.79 -5.71 -21.89
CA ALA A 52 -1.95 -6.66 -20.79
C ALA A 52 -0.83 -6.47 -19.73
N GLU A 53 0.43 -6.36 -20.17
CA GLU A 53 1.56 -6.05 -19.28
C GLU A 53 1.36 -4.72 -18.52
N GLN A 54 0.92 -3.67 -19.22
CA GLN A 54 0.69 -2.37 -18.59
C GLN A 54 -0.47 -2.43 -17.60
N ALA A 55 -1.54 -3.14 -17.93
CA ALA A 55 -2.68 -3.36 -17.04
C ALA A 55 -2.24 -4.13 -15.78
N MET A 56 -1.43 -5.19 -15.92
CA MET A 56 -0.85 -5.92 -14.78
C MET A 56 0.00 -5.00 -13.90
N ALA A 57 0.85 -4.17 -14.51
CA ALA A 57 1.70 -3.26 -13.76
C ALA A 57 0.89 -2.24 -12.94
N MET A 58 -0.18 -1.70 -13.54
CA MET A 58 -1.10 -0.80 -12.84
C MET A 58 -1.88 -1.53 -11.74
N LEU A 59 -2.42 -2.71 -12.03
CA LEU A 59 -3.18 -3.51 -11.05
C LEU A 59 -2.32 -3.90 -9.85
N LEU A 60 -1.08 -4.37 -10.10
CA LEU A 60 -0.14 -4.72 -9.04
C LEU A 60 0.20 -3.51 -8.19
N SER A 61 0.51 -2.37 -8.82
CA SER A 61 0.80 -1.13 -8.11
C SER A 61 -0.39 -0.64 -7.29
N PHE A 62 -1.61 -0.76 -7.82
CA PHE A 62 -2.84 -0.44 -7.13
C PHE A 62 -3.06 -1.36 -5.92
N VAL A 63 -2.90 -2.67 -6.07
CA VAL A 63 -3.06 -3.64 -4.97
C VAL A 63 -2.05 -3.37 -3.87
N LEU A 64 -0.76 -3.17 -4.20
CA LEU A 64 0.26 -2.82 -3.22
C LEU A 64 -0.05 -1.50 -2.50
N GLY A 65 -0.49 -0.48 -3.25
CA GLY A 65 -0.95 0.80 -2.69
C GLY A 65 -2.17 0.65 -1.79
N ALA A 66 -3.17 -0.15 -2.17
CA ALA A 66 -4.36 -0.40 -1.37
C ALA A 66 -4.03 -1.13 -0.06
N LEU A 67 -3.15 -2.14 -0.10
CA LEU A 67 -2.71 -2.90 1.07
C LEU A 67 -1.92 -2.04 2.08
N SER A 68 -1.27 -0.99 1.61
CA SER A 68 -0.50 -0.08 2.46
C SER A 68 -1.37 0.68 3.49
N GLY A 69 -2.65 0.94 3.18
CA GLY A 69 -3.59 1.63 4.07
C GLY A 69 -3.88 0.86 5.36
N PRO A 70 -4.38 -0.38 5.29
CA PRO A 70 -4.59 -1.24 6.45
C PRO A 70 -3.31 -1.45 7.28
N ILE A 71 -2.15 -1.63 6.61
CA ILE A 71 -0.86 -1.77 7.30
C ILE A 71 -0.54 -0.51 8.10
N LEU A 72 -0.66 0.66 7.49
CA LEU A 72 -0.42 1.94 8.16
C LEU A 72 -1.40 2.17 9.31
N LEU A 73 -2.68 1.81 9.13
CA LEU A 73 -3.68 1.90 10.19
C LEU A 73 -3.30 1.02 11.40
N LEU A 74 -2.84 -0.21 11.17
CA LEU A 74 -2.36 -1.08 12.25
C LEU A 74 -1.14 -0.49 12.98
N ILE A 75 -0.23 0.15 12.26
CA ILE A 75 0.93 0.85 12.85
C ILE A 75 0.46 2.03 13.71
N LEU A 76 -0.44 2.85 13.20
CA LEU A 76 -0.98 4.02 13.90
C LEU A 76 -1.76 3.62 15.16
N ARG A 77 -2.59 2.56 15.12
CA ARG A 77 -3.34 2.09 16.29
C ARG A 77 -2.44 1.61 17.44
N ARG A 78 -1.21 1.17 17.14
CA ARG A 78 -0.25 0.72 18.15
C ARG A 78 0.59 1.85 18.75
N ARG A 79 0.54 3.07 18.20
CA ARG A 79 1.34 4.20 18.68
C ARG A 79 0.45 5.27 19.30
N GLN A 80 0.73 5.61 20.55
CA GLN A 80 0.25 6.84 21.15
C GLN A 80 1.28 7.94 20.86
N GLY A 81 0.87 9.06 20.22
CA GLY A 81 1.64 10.31 20.28
C GLY A 81 2.33 10.87 19.02
N PRO A 82 2.57 10.16 17.89
CA PRO A 82 3.10 10.83 16.70
C PRO A 82 2.00 11.34 15.75
N ASP A 83 2.26 12.45 15.07
CA ASP A 83 1.42 12.95 13.98
C ASP A 83 1.29 11.85 12.90
N ALA A 84 0.06 11.40 12.66
CA ALA A 84 -0.23 10.34 11.70
C ALA A 84 0.27 10.66 10.29
N ARG A 85 0.38 11.94 9.93
CA ARG A 85 0.98 12.37 8.66
C ARG A 85 2.48 12.11 8.62
N LEU A 86 3.20 12.37 9.72
CA LEU A 86 4.63 12.08 9.82
C LEU A 86 4.88 10.57 9.72
N VAL A 87 4.12 9.78 10.47
CA VAL A 87 4.23 8.30 10.44
C VAL A 87 3.90 7.76 9.06
N GLY A 88 2.82 8.26 8.43
CA GLY A 88 2.44 7.89 7.08
C GLY A 88 3.51 8.23 6.06
N THR A 89 4.08 9.44 6.13
CA THR A 89 5.17 9.85 5.24
C THR A 89 6.40 8.97 5.43
N ALA A 90 6.82 8.70 6.68
CA ALA A 90 7.97 7.85 6.96
C ALA A 90 7.77 6.41 6.46
N PHE A 91 6.56 5.85 6.67
CA PHE A 91 6.19 4.54 6.16
C PHE A 91 6.20 4.51 4.63
N GLY A 92 5.58 5.51 3.98
CA GLY A 92 5.56 5.64 2.53
C GLY A 92 6.96 5.78 1.92
N THR A 93 7.83 6.57 2.55
CA THR A 93 9.24 6.70 2.17
C THR A 93 9.97 5.36 2.28
N ALA A 94 9.76 4.60 3.37
CA ALA A 94 10.38 3.28 3.51
C ALA A 94 9.92 2.30 2.42
N VAL A 95 8.63 2.27 2.10
CA VAL A 95 8.08 1.45 1.00
C VAL A 95 8.65 1.91 -0.35
N GLY A 96 8.70 3.23 -0.59
CA GLY A 96 9.26 3.81 -1.80
C GLY A 96 10.75 3.52 -1.98
N LEU A 97 11.53 3.51 -0.89
CA LEU A 97 12.94 3.11 -0.91
C LEU A 97 13.10 1.63 -1.29
N ILE A 98 12.29 0.73 -0.73
CA ILE A 98 12.33 -0.70 -1.08
C ILE A 98 11.97 -0.88 -2.56
N ALA A 99 10.91 -0.24 -3.03
CA ALA A 99 10.50 -0.28 -4.44
C ALA A 99 11.58 0.29 -5.36
N GLY A 100 12.16 1.44 -5.01
CA GLY A 100 13.26 2.05 -5.75
C GLY A 100 14.51 1.19 -5.76
N ALA A 101 14.84 0.51 -4.66
CA ALA A 101 15.93 -0.45 -4.60
C ALA A 101 15.68 -1.66 -5.50
N LEU A 102 14.45 -2.20 -5.53
CA LEU A 102 14.08 -3.28 -6.45
C LEU A 102 14.27 -2.82 -7.91
N VAL A 103 13.77 -1.64 -8.26
CA VAL A 103 13.96 -1.05 -9.59
C VAL A 103 15.44 -0.86 -9.92
N ALA A 104 16.25 -0.39 -8.98
CA ALA A 104 17.69 -0.18 -9.21
C ALA A 104 18.48 -1.48 -9.38
N ASN A 105 18.11 -2.55 -8.67
CA ASN A 105 18.83 -3.83 -8.72
C ASN A 105 18.34 -4.74 -9.86
N PHE A 106 17.06 -4.64 -10.23
CA PHE A 106 16.42 -5.56 -11.16
C PHE A 106 15.90 -4.88 -12.44
N GLY A 107 15.78 -3.56 -12.48
CA GLY A 107 15.50 -2.80 -13.70
C GLY A 107 16.71 -2.80 -14.62
N ARG A 108 16.53 -3.18 -15.89
CA ARG A 108 17.63 -3.27 -16.88
C ARG A 108 17.45 -2.34 -18.08
N GLU A 109 16.51 -1.40 -18.02
CA GLU A 109 16.35 -0.44 -19.10
C GLU A 109 17.37 0.71 -18.94
N GLN A 110 17.95 1.17 -20.05
CA GLN A 110 19.06 2.14 -20.11
C GLN A 110 18.69 3.57 -19.65
N VAL A 111 17.52 3.74 -19.04
CA VAL A 111 17.08 4.99 -18.43
C VAL A 111 17.90 5.26 -17.17
N SER A 112 18.02 6.52 -16.75
CA SER A 112 18.67 6.85 -15.49
C SER A 112 17.93 6.16 -14.34
N VAL A 113 18.51 5.07 -13.84
CA VAL A 113 18.02 4.29 -12.67
C VAL A 113 17.63 5.20 -11.51
N PHE A 114 18.35 6.31 -11.34
CA PHE A 114 18.08 7.34 -10.35
C PHE A 114 16.72 8.02 -10.51
N LEU A 115 16.23 8.21 -11.74
CA LEU A 115 14.96 8.86 -12.02
C LEU A 115 13.78 7.90 -11.78
N GLU A 116 13.93 6.63 -12.13
CA GLU A 116 12.90 5.61 -11.85
C GLU A 116 12.83 5.26 -10.36
N ALA A 117 13.98 5.06 -9.72
CA ALA A 117 14.05 4.86 -8.28
C ALA A 117 13.58 6.11 -7.51
N GLY A 118 13.94 7.31 -8.01
CA GLY A 118 13.47 8.59 -7.48
C GLY A 118 11.95 8.74 -7.62
N TRP A 119 11.37 8.32 -8.73
CA TRP A 119 9.93 8.28 -8.90
C TRP A 119 9.27 7.36 -7.87
N ALA A 120 9.79 6.14 -7.67
CA ALA A 120 9.23 5.20 -6.68
C ALA A 120 9.30 5.75 -5.25
N LEU A 121 10.41 6.42 -4.92
CA LEU A 121 10.57 7.10 -3.63
C LEU A 121 9.56 8.22 -3.44
N LEU A 122 9.43 9.12 -4.42
CA LEU A 122 8.50 10.24 -4.37
C LEU A 122 7.05 9.77 -4.34
N ALA A 123 6.70 8.77 -5.14
CA ALA A 123 5.36 8.18 -5.17
C ALA A 123 5.02 7.53 -3.82
N GLY A 124 5.94 6.76 -3.24
CA GLY A 124 5.78 6.15 -1.91
C GLY A 124 5.60 7.19 -0.81
N ALA A 125 6.48 8.19 -0.75
CA ALA A 125 6.40 9.27 0.24
C ALA A 125 5.10 10.08 0.12
N ALA A 126 4.71 10.46 -1.09
CA ALA A 126 3.47 11.17 -1.36
C ALA A 126 2.24 10.34 -0.97
N TRP A 127 2.21 9.06 -1.36
CA TRP A 127 1.12 8.14 -1.01
C TRP A 127 1.00 7.95 0.50
N GLY A 128 2.12 7.73 1.20
CA GLY A 128 2.15 7.62 2.65
C GLY A 128 1.69 8.90 3.37
N ALA A 129 2.06 10.07 2.86
CA ALA A 129 1.59 11.35 3.39
C ALA A 129 0.07 11.52 3.21
N VAL A 130 -0.47 11.15 2.03
CA VAL A 130 -1.91 11.16 1.75
C VAL A 130 -2.64 10.20 2.67
N LEU A 131 -2.18 8.96 2.81
CA LEU A 131 -2.79 7.97 3.70
C LEU A 131 -2.72 8.40 5.17
N GLY A 132 -1.56 8.87 5.64
CA GLY A 132 -1.42 9.37 7.02
C GLY A 132 -2.38 10.53 7.31
N SER A 133 -2.58 11.42 6.32
CA SER A 133 -3.52 12.53 6.42
C SER A 133 -4.99 12.11 6.32
N ALA A 134 -5.28 11.04 5.56
CA ALA A 134 -6.64 10.50 5.43
C ALA A 134 -7.03 9.72 6.70
N LEU A 135 -6.10 8.90 7.23
CA LEU A 135 -6.31 8.10 8.42
C LEU A 135 -6.36 8.95 9.70
N SER A 136 -5.65 10.08 9.76
CA SER A 136 -5.76 11.01 10.89
C SER A 136 -7.17 11.58 11.06
N ARG A 137 -7.94 11.69 9.96
CA ARG A 137 -9.34 12.15 9.98
C ARG A 137 -10.30 11.08 10.47
N LEU A 138 -9.90 9.81 10.46
CA LEU A 138 -10.75 8.73 10.97
C LEU A 138 -10.81 8.73 12.50
N GLY A 139 -9.98 9.55 13.17
CA GLY A 139 -9.93 9.66 14.63
C GLY A 139 -9.62 8.32 15.31
N PRO A 140 -9.39 8.31 16.63
CA PRO A 140 -9.84 7.16 17.38
C PRO A 140 -11.34 7.07 17.08
N ALA A 141 -11.83 5.92 16.60
CA ALA A 141 -13.23 5.62 16.86
C ALA A 141 -13.40 5.84 18.36
N GLU A 142 -14.14 6.89 18.75
CA GLU A 142 -14.64 7.07 20.11
C GLU A 142 -15.05 5.69 20.56
N GLY A 143 -14.49 5.27 21.70
CA GLY A 143 -14.63 3.92 22.21
C GLY A 143 -16.04 3.44 21.93
N VAL A 144 -16.18 2.46 21.05
CA VAL A 144 -17.36 1.62 21.06
C VAL A 144 -17.43 1.16 22.49
N ALA A 145 -18.42 1.71 23.19
CA ALA A 145 -18.58 1.71 24.63
C ALA A 145 -18.38 0.31 25.20
N LEU A 146 -17.14 -0.01 25.55
CA LEU A 146 -16.80 -1.15 26.41
C LEU A 146 -16.74 -0.71 27.88
N GLU A 147 -17.00 0.56 28.18
CA GLU A 147 -16.99 1.15 29.53
C GLU A 147 -18.16 2.12 29.79
N ALA A 148 -19.39 1.75 29.42
CA ALA A 148 -20.59 2.39 29.97
C ALA A 148 -21.61 1.35 30.48
N GLN A 149 -21.10 0.22 30.95
CA GLN A 149 -21.78 -0.65 31.91
C GLN A 149 -20.77 -1.21 32.92
N GLU A 150 -19.88 -0.35 33.43
CA GLU A 150 -19.63 -0.33 34.87
C GLU A 150 -20.73 0.58 35.43
N ASP A 151 -21.97 0.10 35.50
CA ASP A 151 -22.56 -0.28 36.77
C ASP A 151 -21.79 0.29 37.96
N THR A 152 -21.91 1.60 38.12
CA THR A 152 -21.83 2.27 39.41
C THR A 152 -22.86 1.63 40.32
N ALA A 153 -22.55 0.43 40.83
CA ALA A 153 -23.16 -0.10 42.02
C ALA A 153 -22.66 0.79 43.17
N GLU A 154 -23.39 1.88 43.37
CA GLU A 154 -23.29 2.73 44.55
C GLU A 154 -23.59 1.84 45.77
N VAL A 155 -22.53 1.32 46.40
CA VAL A 155 -22.64 0.56 47.65
C VAL A 155 -22.95 1.55 48.76
N GLU A 156 -24.24 1.78 48.99
CA GLU A 156 -24.73 2.47 50.20
C GLU A 156 -24.46 1.56 51.41
N VAL A 157 -23.41 1.87 52.18
CA VAL A 157 -23.09 1.15 53.41
C VAL A 157 -24.11 1.52 54.48
N LEU A 158 -25.18 0.74 54.58
CA LEU A 158 -26.15 0.79 55.68
C LEU A 158 -25.45 0.53 57.03
N SER A 159 -25.27 1.60 57.80
CA SER A 159 -24.68 1.57 59.15
C SER A 159 -25.60 0.86 60.15
N ARG A 160 -25.12 -0.23 60.76
CA ARG A 160 -25.84 -1.08 61.74
C ARG A 160 -26.06 -0.45 63.13
N ARG A 161 -26.03 0.88 63.29
CA ARG A 161 -26.15 1.56 64.60
C ARG A 161 -27.48 2.29 64.82
N GLN A 162 -28.54 1.88 64.15
CA GLN A 162 -29.90 2.29 64.48
C GLN A 162 -30.78 1.06 64.70
N PHE A 163 -30.61 0.42 65.85
CA PHE A 163 -31.64 -0.33 66.56
C PHE A 163 -31.43 -0.11 68.05
#